data_AF-A0A640SN99-F1
#
_entry.id   AF-A0A640SN99-F1
#
_cell.length_a   1.000
_cell.length_b   1.000
_cell.length_c   1.000
_cell.angle_alpha   90.00
_cell.angle_beta   90.00
_cell.angle_gamma   90.00
#
_symmetry.space_group_name_H-M   'P 1'
#
loop_
_entity.id
_entity.type
_entity.pdbx_description
1 polymer ?
#
loop_
_entity_poly.entity_id
_entity_poly.type
_entity_poly.pdbx_seq_one_letter_code
_entity_poly.pdbx_strand_id
1 'polypeptide(L)'
;MPSLPVAPRPLNHSERAVLEHLLTADFPGASALRSQLDRTEVVAVWAPGSVSVDLRVREPARPAALPSRLVPVDAHVHDRSGAHTGELLVWLDAGTTLSALEYAWTTNEMPARLPPVDRVRVRVR
;
A
#
# COMPACT_ATOMS: atom_id res chain seq x y z
N MET A 1 12.02 12.68 -6.00
CA MET A 1 11.62 12.97 -7.41
C MET A 1 10.12 12.92 -7.49
N PRO A 2 9.45 13.70 -8.35
CA PRO A 2 8.01 13.55 -8.56
C PRO A 2 7.72 12.16 -9.15
N SER A 3 6.58 11.57 -8.79
CA SER A 3 6.10 10.34 -9.40
C SER A 3 5.79 10.54 -10.89
N LEU A 4 5.76 9.44 -11.64
CA LEU A 4 5.44 9.41 -13.08
C LEU A 4 3.95 9.10 -13.26
N PRO A 5 3.15 10.06 -13.77
CA PRO A 5 1.74 9.84 -14.03
C PRO A 5 1.52 8.69 -15.01
N VAL A 6 0.46 7.93 -14.78
CA VAL A 6 -0.03 6.89 -15.69
C VAL A 6 -1.51 7.10 -15.98
N ALA A 7 -2.02 6.49 -17.06
CA ALA A 7 -3.45 6.42 -17.27
C ALA A 7 -4.10 5.71 -16.05
N PRO A 8 -5.12 6.32 -15.40
CA PRO A 8 -5.76 5.71 -14.25
C PRO A 8 -6.23 4.29 -14.56
N ARG A 9 -5.86 3.36 -13.69
CA ARG A 9 -6.21 1.94 -13.82
C ARG A 9 -6.64 1.37 -12.48
N PRO A 10 -7.48 0.33 -12.45
CA PRO A 10 -7.76 -0.37 -11.20
C PRO A 10 -6.48 -0.97 -10.60
N LEU A 11 -6.55 -1.30 -9.31
CA LEU A 11 -5.57 -2.14 -8.64
C LEU A 11 -5.42 -3.46 -9.39
N ASN A 12 -4.19 -3.89 -9.63
CA ASN A 12 -3.92 -5.24 -10.11
C ASN A 12 -4.06 -6.26 -8.94
N HIS A 13 -3.96 -7.55 -9.27
CA HIS A 13 -4.13 -8.62 -8.27
C HIS A 13 -3.14 -8.52 -7.10
N SER A 14 -1.86 -8.23 -7.36
CA SER A 14 -0.84 -8.11 -6.31
C SER A 14 -1.03 -6.88 -5.44
N GLU A 15 -1.31 -5.72 -6.03
CA GLU A 15 -1.58 -4.46 -5.31
C GLU A 15 -2.79 -4.62 -4.40
N ARG A 16 -3.87 -5.21 -4.91
CA ARG A 16 -5.08 -5.50 -4.15
C ARG A 16 -4.81 -6.47 -3.01
N ALA A 17 -4.15 -7.60 -3.28
CA ALA A 17 -3.85 -8.60 -2.25
C ALA A 17 -2.99 -8.03 -1.12
N VAL A 18 -1.98 -7.22 -1.44
CA VAL A 18 -1.14 -6.55 -0.44
C VAL A 18 -1.97 -5.56 0.39
N LEU A 19 -2.75 -4.69 -0.24
CA LEU A 19 -3.59 -3.73 0.49
C LEU A 19 -4.61 -4.45 1.39
N GLU A 20 -5.28 -5.49 0.88
CA GLU A 20 -6.21 -6.30 1.67
C GLU A 20 -5.52 -6.90 2.89
N HIS A 21 -4.34 -7.51 2.70
CA HIS A 21 -3.55 -8.11 3.78
C HIS A 21 -3.17 -7.10 4.86
N LEU A 22 -2.61 -5.95 4.47
CA LEU A 22 -2.22 -4.88 5.39
C LEU A 22 -3.42 -4.35 6.17
N LEU A 23 -4.58 -4.23 5.52
CA LEU A 23 -5.82 -3.74 6.10
C LEU A 23 -6.64 -4.84 6.82
N THR A 24 -6.14 -6.08 6.91
CA THR A 24 -6.73 -7.09 7.80
C THR A 24 -6.42 -6.83 9.27
N ALA A 25 -5.33 -6.11 9.56
CA ALA A 25 -4.95 -5.73 10.90
C ALA A 25 -6.05 -4.91 11.59
N ASP A 26 -6.22 -5.13 12.90
CA ASP A 26 -7.30 -4.51 13.67
C ASP A 26 -6.87 -3.13 14.19
N PHE A 27 -7.25 -2.08 13.46
CA PHE A 27 -7.03 -0.69 13.85
C PHE A 27 -8.25 0.18 13.47
N PRO A 28 -8.45 1.32 14.16
CA PRO A 28 -9.53 2.24 13.84
C PRO A 28 -9.52 2.68 12.37
N GLY A 29 -10.62 2.48 11.66
CA GLY A 29 -10.74 2.87 10.24
C GLY A 29 -10.33 1.79 9.23
N ALA A 30 -9.78 0.64 9.66
CA ALA A 30 -9.44 -0.47 8.76
C ALA A 30 -10.62 -0.90 7.86
N SER A 31 -11.83 -1.02 8.44
CA SER A 31 -13.04 -1.37 7.67
C SER A 31 -13.43 -0.30 6.64
N ALA A 32 -13.25 0.99 6.95
CA ALA A 32 -13.49 2.07 6.01
C ALA A 32 -12.48 2.00 4.84
N LEU A 33 -11.19 1.83 5.14
CA LEU A 33 -10.15 1.70 4.12
C LEU A 33 -10.36 0.46 3.22
N ARG A 34 -10.73 -0.69 3.79
CA ARG A 34 -11.08 -1.89 3.00
C ARG A 34 -12.24 -1.63 2.04
N SER A 35 -13.25 -0.86 2.45
CA SER A 35 -14.38 -0.52 1.58
C SER A 35 -14.01 0.38 0.40
N GLN A 36 -12.83 1.00 0.41
CA GLN A 36 -12.35 1.87 -0.67
C GLN A 36 -11.74 1.09 -1.84
N LEU A 37 -11.31 -0.16 -1.63
CA LEU A 37 -10.46 -0.90 -2.58
C LEU A 37 -11.06 -1.05 -3.99
N ASP A 38 -12.38 -1.27 -4.11
CA ASP A 38 -13.06 -1.37 -5.41
C ASP A 38 -13.14 -0.02 -6.16
N ARG A 39 -12.88 1.07 -5.45
CA ARG A 39 -12.88 2.44 -5.99
C ARG A 39 -11.48 3.02 -6.13
N THR A 40 -10.45 2.28 -5.71
CA THR A 40 -9.05 2.69 -5.78
C THR A 40 -8.48 2.49 -7.17
N GLU A 41 -7.80 3.50 -7.67
CA GLU A 41 -7.08 3.50 -8.93
C GLU A 41 -5.61 3.86 -8.70
N VAL A 42 -4.72 3.22 -9.45
CA VAL A 42 -3.33 3.66 -9.60
C VAL A 42 -3.30 4.81 -10.58
N VAL A 43 -2.68 5.93 -10.18
CA VAL A 43 -2.60 7.16 -11.00
C VAL A 43 -1.15 7.56 -11.32
N ALA A 44 -0.17 7.04 -10.57
CA ALA A 44 1.25 7.22 -10.88
C ALA A 44 2.09 6.06 -10.35
N VAL A 45 3.30 5.92 -10.88
CA VAL A 45 4.37 5.04 -10.37
C VAL A 45 5.53 5.91 -9.89
N TRP A 46 6.25 5.52 -8.85
CA TRP A 46 7.26 6.42 -8.27
C TRP A 46 8.52 6.60 -9.12
N ALA A 47 8.85 5.60 -9.94
CA ALA A 47 9.97 5.62 -10.89
C ALA A 47 9.73 4.55 -11.99
N PRO A 48 10.47 4.58 -13.11
CA PRO A 48 10.38 3.52 -14.11
C PRO A 48 10.67 2.16 -13.48
N GLY A 49 9.73 1.21 -13.62
CA GLY A 49 9.84 -0.14 -13.05
C GLY A 49 9.55 -0.24 -11.54
N SER A 50 9.25 0.88 -10.86
CA SER A 50 8.88 0.84 -9.45
C SER A 50 7.54 0.15 -9.23
N VAL A 51 7.44 -0.60 -8.13
CA VAL A 51 6.20 -1.20 -7.64
C VAL A 51 5.46 -0.32 -6.64
N SER A 52 6.06 0.81 -6.24
CA SER A 52 5.39 1.84 -5.45
C SER A 52 4.53 2.72 -6.34
N VAL A 53 3.30 2.95 -5.91
CA VAL A 53 2.24 3.59 -6.71
C VAL A 53 1.52 4.66 -5.92
N ASP A 54 1.17 5.74 -6.61
CA ASP A 54 0.20 6.70 -6.10
C ASP A 54 -1.21 6.21 -6.43
N LEU A 55 -2.09 6.38 -5.45
CA LEU A 55 -3.45 5.91 -5.47
C LEU A 55 -4.42 7.09 -5.44
N ARG A 56 -5.57 6.90 -6.07
CA ARG A 56 -6.73 7.78 -5.96
C ARG A 56 -7.95 6.94 -5.65
N VAL A 57 -8.73 7.33 -4.66
CA VAL A 57 -10.04 6.72 -4.40
C VAL A 57 -11.11 7.56 -5.12
N ARG A 58 -11.92 6.94 -5.97
CA ARG A 58 -13.03 7.62 -6.64
C ARG A 58 -14.18 7.90 -5.67
N GLU A 59 -14.75 9.09 -5.74
CA GLU A 59 -15.98 9.43 -5.01
C GLU A 59 -17.21 8.70 -5.55
N PRO A 60 -18.21 8.34 -4.72
CA PRO A 60 -18.22 8.49 -3.27
C PRO A 60 -17.40 7.40 -2.56
N ALA A 61 -16.70 7.75 -1.49
CA ALA A 61 -16.02 6.78 -0.61
C ALA A 61 -16.23 7.10 0.88
N ARG A 62 -16.29 6.08 1.73
CA ARG A 62 -16.34 6.28 3.17
C ARG A 62 -14.93 6.67 3.66
N PRO A 63 -14.71 7.87 4.21
CA PRO A 63 -13.40 8.25 4.70
C PRO A 63 -13.05 7.46 5.96
N ALA A 64 -11.77 7.14 6.12
CA ALA A 64 -11.20 6.87 7.43
C ALA A 64 -11.08 8.18 8.23
N ALA A 65 -10.92 8.05 9.54
CA ALA A 65 -10.72 9.18 10.45
C ALA A 65 -9.45 8.94 11.27
N LEU A 66 -8.32 8.81 10.58
CA LEU A 66 -7.03 8.56 11.21
C LEU A 66 -6.29 9.88 11.46
N PRO A 67 -5.57 10.02 12.59
CA PRO A 67 -4.82 11.24 12.90
C PRO A 67 -3.55 11.40 12.07
N SER A 68 -3.13 10.35 11.35
CA SER A 68 -1.90 10.28 10.58
C SER A 68 -2.18 10.03 9.10
N ARG A 69 -1.26 10.46 8.24
CA ARG A 69 -1.23 10.11 6.80
C ARG A 69 -0.68 8.72 6.54
N LEU A 70 -0.28 7.99 7.57
CA LEU A 70 0.21 6.62 7.45
C LEU A 70 -0.75 5.68 8.18
N VAL A 71 -1.11 4.58 7.53
CA VAL A 71 -1.85 3.49 8.19
C VAL A 71 -0.99 2.95 9.36
N PRO A 72 -1.56 2.75 10.57
CA PRO A 72 -0.80 2.38 11.76
C PRO A 72 -0.45 0.88 11.79
N VAL A 73 0.25 0.41 10.76
CA VAL A 73 0.75 -0.96 10.67
C VAL A 73 2.24 -0.96 10.37
N ASP A 74 2.96 -1.85 11.05
CA ASP A 74 4.32 -2.25 10.72
C ASP A 74 4.23 -3.50 9.84
N ALA A 75 4.64 -3.38 8.58
CA ALA A 75 4.53 -4.47 7.60
C ALA A 75 5.88 -4.84 7.02
N HIS A 76 6.59 -5.73 7.71
CA HIS A 76 7.92 -6.17 7.31
C HIS A 76 7.84 -7.27 6.26
N VAL A 77 8.64 -7.12 5.22
CA VAL A 77 8.82 -8.09 4.15
C VAL A 77 10.05 -8.95 4.44
N HIS A 78 9.89 -10.27 4.28
CA HIS A 78 10.96 -11.23 4.49
C HIS A 78 11.18 -12.10 3.23
N ASP A 79 12.41 -12.54 3.00
CA ASP A 79 12.68 -13.55 1.97
C ASP A 79 12.34 -14.97 2.45
N ARG A 80 12.65 -15.98 1.62
CA ARG A 80 12.38 -17.39 1.93
C ARG A 80 13.21 -17.94 3.10
N SER A 81 14.35 -17.31 3.40
CA SER A 81 15.17 -17.66 4.56
C SER A 81 14.66 -17.01 5.85
N GLY A 82 13.71 -16.07 5.73
CA GLY A 82 13.20 -15.27 6.83
C GLY A 82 13.99 -13.98 7.07
N ALA A 83 15.00 -13.68 6.24
CA ALA A 83 15.75 -12.45 6.32
C ALA A 83 14.87 -11.26 5.94
N HIS A 84 14.98 -10.15 6.67
CA HIS A 84 14.23 -8.94 6.39
C HIS A 84 14.76 -8.26 5.11
N THR A 85 13.87 -7.90 4.19
CA THR A 85 14.21 -7.30 2.89
C THR A 85 13.58 -5.93 2.67
N GLY A 86 12.75 -5.45 3.60
CA GLY A 86 12.09 -4.16 3.51
C GLY A 86 10.73 -4.11 4.18
N GLU A 87 9.97 -3.09 3.87
CA GLU A 87 8.68 -2.78 4.48
C GLU A 87 7.66 -2.28 3.44
N LEU A 88 6.38 -2.52 3.72
CA LEU A 88 5.27 -1.97 2.96
C LEU A 88 4.60 -0.87 3.76
N LEU A 89 4.36 0.26 3.12
CA LEU A 89 3.72 1.42 3.73
C LEU A 89 2.45 1.77 2.94
N VAL A 90 1.38 2.10 3.66
CA VAL A 90 0.12 2.57 3.07
C VAL A 90 -0.12 4.00 3.51
N TRP A 91 -0.16 4.89 2.53
CA TRP A 91 -0.36 6.31 2.74
C TRP A 91 -1.83 6.68 2.54
N LEU A 92 -2.24 7.72 3.27
CA LEU A 92 -3.58 8.29 3.25
C LEU A 92 -3.53 9.76 2.87
N ASP A 93 -4.51 10.20 2.08
CA ASP A 93 -4.75 11.61 1.86
C ASP A 93 -5.40 12.21 3.11
N ALA A 94 -4.65 13.05 3.82
CA ALA A 94 -5.05 13.69 5.08
C ALA A 94 -5.67 12.72 6.13
N GLY A 95 -5.28 11.44 6.14
CA GLY A 95 -5.83 10.43 7.06
C GLY A 95 -7.21 9.87 6.68
N THR A 96 -7.67 10.11 5.44
CA THR A 96 -9.04 9.80 5.00
C THR A 96 -9.14 8.69 3.96
N THR A 97 -8.47 8.82 2.82
CA THR A 97 -8.54 7.85 1.71
C THR A 97 -7.18 7.33 1.32
N LEU A 98 -7.10 6.11 0.78
CA LEU A 98 -5.86 5.54 0.25
C LEU A 98 -5.21 6.49 -0.79
N SER A 99 -3.94 6.83 -0.60
CA SER A 99 -3.20 7.77 -1.46
C SER A 99 -1.90 7.22 -2.03
N ALA A 100 -1.28 6.20 -1.42
CA ALA A 100 -0.17 5.47 -2.02
C ALA A 100 0.02 4.09 -1.38
N LEU A 101 0.60 3.18 -2.16
CA LEU A 101 1.23 1.95 -1.68
C LEU A 101 2.73 2.04 -1.97
N GLU A 102 3.55 1.96 -0.94
CA GLU A 102 5.00 2.03 -1.05
C GLU A 102 5.62 0.71 -0.63
N TYR A 103 6.65 0.30 -1.36
CA TYR A 103 7.61 -0.71 -0.92
C TYR A 103 8.95 -0.03 -0.65
N ALA A 104 9.32 0.10 0.62
CA ALA A 104 10.64 0.55 1.06
C ALA A 104 11.55 -0.67 1.24
N TRP A 105 12.43 -0.95 0.28
CA TRP A 105 13.32 -2.12 0.32
C TRP A 105 14.71 -1.78 0.88
N THR A 106 15.40 -2.80 1.40
CA THR A 106 16.78 -2.68 1.92
C THR A 106 17.82 -3.45 1.09
N THR A 107 17.37 -4.14 0.04
CA THR A 107 18.23 -4.88 -0.89
C THR A 107 18.96 -3.94 -1.87
N ASN A 108 20.02 -4.46 -2.50
CA ASN A 108 20.79 -3.70 -3.50
C ASN A 108 19.98 -3.40 -4.78
N GLU A 109 19.06 -4.29 -5.14
CA GLU A 109 18.20 -4.15 -6.31
C GLU A 109 16.78 -3.78 -5.90
N MET A 110 16.17 -2.88 -6.68
CA MET A 110 14.77 -2.53 -6.52
C MET A 110 13.88 -3.75 -6.83
N PRO A 111 12.88 -4.06 -5.99
CA PRO A 111 11.93 -5.13 -6.28
C PRO A 111 11.16 -4.86 -7.58
N ALA A 112 11.20 -5.81 -8.50
CA ALA A 112 10.42 -5.76 -9.74
C ALA A 112 8.95 -6.16 -9.55
N ARG A 113 8.59 -6.69 -8.38
CA ARG A 113 7.23 -7.15 -8.03
C ARG A 113 6.97 -6.90 -6.54
N LEU A 114 5.71 -6.65 -6.19
CA LEU A 114 5.25 -6.71 -4.79
C LEU A 114 5.46 -8.11 -4.22
N PRO A 115 5.77 -8.24 -2.91
CA PRO A 115 5.95 -9.54 -2.30
C PRO A 115 4.60 -10.30 -2.24
N PRO A 116 4.62 -11.64 -2.29
CA PRO A 116 3.45 -12.41 -1.91
C PRO A 116 3.13 -12.18 -0.42
N VAL A 117 1.83 -12.22 -0.07
CA VAL A 117 1.36 -11.83 1.28
C VAL A 117 1.89 -12.72 2.40
N ASP A 118 2.26 -13.98 2.09
CA ASP A 118 2.89 -14.92 3.03
C ASP A 118 4.30 -14.48 3.48
N ARG A 119 4.92 -13.55 2.75
CA ARG A 119 6.20 -12.91 3.10
C ARG A 119 6.05 -11.61 3.88
N VAL A 120 4.82 -11.17 4.13
CA VAL A 120 4.54 -9.90 4.80
C VAL A 120 4.02 -10.17 6.21
N ARG A 121 4.81 -9.78 7.21
CA ARG A 121 4.43 -9.86 8.63
C ARG A 121 3.87 -8.52 9.08
N VAL A 122 2.59 -8.50 9.45
CA VAL A 122 1.86 -7.29 9.83
C VAL A 122 1.67 -7.22 11.34
N ARG A 123 1.92 -6.05 11.93
CA ARG A 123 1.60 -5.72 13.33
C ARG A 123 0.97 -4.34 13.39
N VAL A 124 0.03 -4.13 14.31
CA VAL A 124 -0.53 -2.79 14.58
C VAL A 124 0.47 -2.01 15.43
N ARG A 125 0.63 -0.72 15.14
CA ARG A 125 1.49 0.22 15.88
C ARG A 125 0.72 0.95 16.97
#